data_AF-A0A9E5TFA9-F1
#
_entry.id   AF-A0A9E5TFA9-F1
#
_cell.length_a   1.000
_cell.length_b   1.000
_cell.length_c   1.000
_cell.angle_alpha   90.00
_cell.angle_beta   90.00
_cell.angle_gamma   90.00
#
_symmetry.space_group_name_H-M   'P 1'
#
loop_
_entity.id
_entity.type
_entity.pdbx_description
1 polymer ?
#
loop_
_entity_poly.entity_id
_entity_poly.type
_entity_poly.pdbx_seq_one_letter_code
_entity_poly.pdbx_strand_id
1 'polypeptide(L)'
;MHRGEDIDLHGGPLREADLFCRESGTTIRFMTAVSSLIEGRSTLTGGQSLVRRPIGGLVDALRQLEARCRCHNGFPPVTVEG
;
A
#
# COMPACT_ATOMS: atom_id res chain seq x y z
N MET A 1 -28.66 -3.54 -13.18
CA MET A 1 -27.86 -3.63 -14.43
C MET A 1 -27.11 -2.29 -14.57
N HIS A 2 -25.88 -2.20 -14.07
CA HIS A 2 -25.05 -1.01 -14.31
C HIS A 2 -24.40 -1.16 -15.69
N ARG A 3 -24.59 -0.17 -16.56
CA ARG A 3 -23.95 -0.09 -17.86
C ARG A 3 -22.47 0.19 -17.59
N GLY A 4 -21.56 -0.61 -18.14
CA GLY A 4 -20.13 -0.36 -18.00
C GLY A 4 -19.80 0.94 -18.72
N GLU A 5 -19.21 1.90 -18.00
CA GLU A 5 -18.51 3.04 -18.61
C GLU A 5 -17.07 2.63 -18.85
N ASP A 6 -16.55 2.97 -20.03
CA ASP A 6 -15.13 2.85 -20.31
C ASP A 6 -14.37 3.90 -19.50
N ILE A 7 -13.25 3.48 -18.91
CA ILE A 7 -12.37 4.35 -18.13
C ILE A 7 -11.02 4.38 -18.85
N ASP A 8 -10.68 5.54 -19.40
CA ASP A 8 -9.35 5.80 -19.98
C ASP A 8 -8.36 6.14 -18.86
N LEU A 9 -7.30 5.34 -18.75
CA LEU A 9 -6.23 5.53 -17.78
C LEU A 9 -4.96 5.99 -18.49
N HIS A 10 -4.48 7.18 -18.14
CA HIS A 10 -3.16 7.67 -18.55
C HIS A 10 -2.16 7.44 -17.43
N GLY A 11 -1.10 6.68 -17.72
CA GLY A 11 0.00 6.47 -16.79
C GLY A 11 0.79 7.76 -16.54
N GLY A 12 1.65 7.71 -15.52
CA GLY A 12 2.56 8.79 -15.16
C GLY A 12 3.71 8.29 -14.28
N PRO A 13 4.69 9.16 -13.97
CA PRO A 13 5.76 8.79 -13.06
C PRO A 13 5.19 8.47 -11.68
N LEU A 14 5.69 7.39 -11.07
CA LEU A 14 5.37 7.08 -9.69
C LEU A 14 6.03 8.10 -8.76
N ARG A 15 5.29 8.53 -7.74
CA ARG A 15 5.74 9.48 -6.72
C ARG A 15 5.28 9.01 -5.36
N GLU A 16 6.05 9.36 -4.35
CA GLU A 16 5.76 9.06 -2.96
C GLU A 16 4.48 9.79 -2.53
N ALA A 17 3.64 9.11 -1.77
CA ALA A 17 2.39 9.68 -1.28
C ALA A 17 1.89 8.91 -0.05
N ASP A 18 1.23 9.64 0.85
CA ASP A 18 0.41 9.01 1.87
C ASP A 18 -0.90 8.52 1.25
N LEU A 19 -1.18 7.22 1.37
CA LEU A 19 -2.29 6.57 0.70
C LEU A 19 -3.35 6.07 1.70
N PHE A 20 -4.54 6.64 1.61
CA PHE A 20 -5.72 6.15 2.31
C PHE A 20 -6.47 5.10 1.47
N CYS A 21 -6.25 3.82 1.77
CA CYS A 21 -6.76 2.68 1.00
C CYS A 21 -8.23 2.33 1.30
N ARG A 22 -8.94 3.14 2.11
CA ARG A 22 -10.30 2.83 2.60
C ARG A 22 -10.35 1.42 3.20
N GLU A 23 -11.21 0.54 2.69
CA GLU A 23 -11.35 -0.85 3.17
C GLU A 23 -10.74 -1.89 2.20
N SER A 24 -9.98 -1.43 1.20
CA SER A 24 -9.38 -2.28 0.18
C SER A 24 -8.09 -2.93 0.67
N GLY A 25 -8.22 -4.20 1.08
CA GLY A 25 -7.06 -5.04 1.40
C GLY A 25 -6.16 -5.32 0.21
N THR A 26 -6.71 -5.27 -1.01
CA THR A 26 -5.95 -5.48 -2.25
C THR A 26 -5.06 -4.27 -2.52
N THR A 27 -5.63 -3.06 -2.44
CA THR A 27 -4.89 -1.81 -2.68
C THR A 27 -3.73 -1.65 -1.71
N ILE A 28 -3.93 -1.81 -0.40
CA ILE A 28 -2.85 -1.59 0.58
C ILE A 28 -1.70 -2.59 0.40
N ARG A 29 -1.98 -3.84 0.03
CA ARG A 29 -0.93 -4.86 -0.16
C ARG A 29 -0.10 -4.58 -1.40
N PHE A 30 -0.74 -4.33 -2.53
CA PHE A 30 0.00 -4.02 -3.76
C PHE A 30 0.75 -2.71 -3.65
N MET A 31 0.11 -1.67 -3.14
CA MET A 31 0.76 -0.37 -3.01
C MET A 31 1.89 -0.37 -1.99
N THR A 32 1.86 -1.22 -0.95
CA THR A 32 2.99 -1.38 -0.02
C THR A 32 4.24 -1.88 -0.76
N ALA A 33 4.10 -2.85 -1.65
CA ALA A 33 5.21 -3.36 -2.46
C ALA A 33 5.64 -2.36 -3.54
N VAL A 34 4.68 -1.70 -4.22
CA VAL A 34 4.99 -0.66 -5.22
C VAL A 34 5.73 0.51 -4.59
N SER A 35 5.33 0.95 -3.39
CA SER A 35 5.98 2.05 -2.66
C SER A 35 7.44 1.79 -2.32
N SER A 36 7.93 0.54 -2.30
CA SER A 36 9.36 0.27 -2.09
C SER A 36 10.21 0.49 -3.34
N LEU A 37 9.59 0.79 -4.49
CA LEU A 37 10.25 1.12 -5.74
C LEU A 37 10.25 2.63 -6.03
N ILE A 38 9.68 3.42 -5.11
CA ILE A 38 9.46 4.86 -5.28
C ILE A 38 10.37 5.58 -4.31
N GLU A 39 11.26 6.44 -4.84
CA GLU A 39 12.14 7.27 -4.02
C GLU A 39 11.33 8.11 -3.04
N GLY A 40 11.72 8.08 -1.76
CA GLY A 40 11.07 8.84 -0.70
C GLY A 40 10.22 7.97 0.22
N ARG A 41 9.37 8.63 1.04
CA ARG A 41 8.59 7.97 2.09
C ARG A 41 7.11 7.99 1.77
N SER A 42 6.47 6.83 1.84
CA SER A 42 5.01 6.67 1.72
C SER A 42 4.42 6.03 2.98
N THR A 43 3.29 6.55 3.47
CA THR A 43 2.51 5.90 4.54
C THR A 43 1.18 5.39 3.99
N LEU A 44 0.94 4.09 4.10
CA LEU A 44 -0.30 3.46 3.66
C LEU A 44 -1.16 3.11 4.87
N THR A 45 -2.42 3.54 4.86
CA THR A 45 -3.39 3.26 5.93
C THR A 45 -4.78 3.04 5.35
N GLY A 46 -5.78 2.83 6.21
CA GLY A 46 -7.14 2.54 5.80
C GLY A 46 -8.18 2.92 6.84
N GLY A 47 -9.42 2.56 6.54
CA GLY A 47 -10.53 2.67 7.48
C GLY A 47 -10.43 1.63 8.60
N GLN A 48 -11.42 1.66 9.50
CA GLN A 48 -11.39 0.91 10.75
C GLN A 48 -11.27 -0.61 10.55
N SER A 49 -11.91 -1.19 9.53
CA SER A 49 -11.78 -2.63 9.32
C SER A 49 -10.40 -2.97 8.77
N LEU A 50 -9.88 -2.20 7.82
CA LEU A 50 -8.59 -2.45 7.18
C LEU A 50 -7.41 -2.35 8.15
N VAL A 51 -7.41 -1.38 9.06
CA VAL A 51 -6.32 -1.22 10.04
C VAL A 51 -6.22 -2.37 11.04
N ARG A 52 -7.24 -3.23 11.13
CA ARG A 52 -7.22 -4.47 11.94
C ARG A 52 -6.84 -5.71 11.14
N ARG A 53 -6.59 -5.60 9.84
CA ARG A 53 -6.22 -6.75 9.00
C ARG A 53 -4.71 -6.99 9.04
N PRO A 54 -4.25 -8.23 9.24
CA PRO A 54 -2.83 -8.53 9.25
C PRO A 54 -2.15 -8.17 7.93
N ILE A 55 -1.00 -7.51 8.04
CA ILE A 55 -0.09 -7.20 6.93
C ILE A 55 1.38 -7.55 7.25
N GLY A 56 1.68 -7.92 8.51
CA GLY A 56 3.02 -8.25 8.98
C GLY A 56 3.76 -9.24 8.08
N GLY A 57 3.11 -10.33 7.66
CA GLY A 57 3.75 -11.32 6.78
C GLY A 57 4.23 -10.75 5.44
N LEU A 58 3.51 -9.77 4.86
CA LEU A 58 3.97 -9.08 3.66
C LEU A 58 5.16 -8.16 3.98
N VAL A 59 5.08 -7.41 5.06
CA VAL A 59 6.16 -6.51 5.49
C VAL A 59 7.44 -7.29 5.78
N ASP A 60 7.34 -8.45 6.42
CA ASP A 60 8.49 -9.30 6.73
C ASP A 60 9.07 -9.95 5.48
N ALA A 61 8.24 -10.34 4.51
CA ALA A 61 8.72 -10.82 3.21
C ALA A 61 9.45 -9.72 2.43
N LEU A 62 8.92 -8.50 2.42
CA LEU A 62 9.57 -7.36 1.76
C LEU A 62 10.89 -6.99 2.42
N ARG A 63 10.99 -7.06 3.75
CA ARG A 63 12.25 -6.85 4.49
C ARG A 63 13.30 -7.91 4.16
N GLN A 64 12.90 -9.16 3.90
CA GLN A 64 13.83 -10.20 3.43
C GLN A 64 14.39 -9.88 2.04
N LEU A 65 13.69 -9.06 1.27
CA LEU A 65 14.15 -8.49 0.00
C LEU A 65 14.79 -7.10 0.19
N GLU A 66 15.24 -6.79 1.41
CA GLU A 66 15.93 -5.55 1.79
C GLU A 66 15.10 -4.26 1.68
N ALA A 67 13.79 -4.36 1.45
CA ALA A 67 12.92 -3.18 1.43
C ALA A 67 12.81 -2.55 2.83
N ARG A 68 12.97 -1.23 2.89
CA ARG A 68 12.81 -0.45 4.13
C ARG A 68 11.34 -0.18 4.40
N CYS A 69 10.66 -1.14 5.04
CA CYS A 69 9.25 -0.97 5.42
C CYS A 69 8.97 -1.39 6.86
N ARG A 70 7.92 -0.82 7.45
CA ARG A 70 7.47 -1.15 8.82
C ARG A 70 5.97 -0.99 8.97
N CYS A 71 5.38 -1.81 9.84
CA CYS A 71 3.99 -1.73 10.27
C CYS A 71 3.89 -1.71 11.79
N HIS A 72 2.70 -1.38 12.31
CA HIS A 72 2.46 -1.35 13.75
C HIS A 72 1.93 -2.70 14.23
N ASN A 73 2.72 -3.46 15.00
CA ASN A 73 2.34 -4.75 15.57
C ASN A 73 1.76 -5.76 14.56
N GLY A 74 2.24 -5.73 13.30
CA GLY A 74 1.75 -6.60 12.23
C GLY A 74 0.52 -6.07 11.47
N PHE A 75 0.09 -4.85 11.74
CA PHE A 75 -1.11 -4.21 11.18
C PHE A 75 -0.81 -2.83 10.57
N PRO A 76 -1.65 -2.32 9.64
CA PRO A 76 -1.56 -0.95 9.15
C PRO A 76 -1.64 0.08 10.30
N PRO A 77 -1.04 1.28 10.17
CA PRO A 77 -0.41 1.81 8.96
C PRO A 77 0.94 1.16 8.64
N VAL A 78 1.31 1.18 7.36
CA VAL A 78 2.62 0.76 6.86
C VAL A 78 3.39 1.97 6.38
N THR A 79 4.60 2.18 6.87
CA THR A 79 5.54 3.16 6.30
C THR A 79 6.55 2.42 5.44
N VAL A 80 6.78 2.91 4.23
CA VAL A 80 7.73 2.37 3.26
C VAL A 80 8.67 3.50 2.81
N GLU A 81 9.95 3.18 2.70
CA GLU A 81 10.99 4.03 2.11
C GLU A 81 11.60 3.30 0.91
N GLY A 82 11.39 3.82 -0.30
CA GLY A 82 12.07 3.34 -1.51
C GLY A 82 13.42 4.01 -1.73
#